data_AF-A0A3Q0JK30-F1
#
_entry.id   AF-A0A3Q0JK30-F1
#
_cell.length_a   1.000
_cell.length_b   1.000
_cell.length_c   1.000
_cell.angle_alpha   90.00
_cell.angle_beta   90.00
_cell.angle_gamma   90.00
#
_symmetry.space_group_name_H-M   'P 1'
#
loop_
_entity.id
_entity.type
_entity.pdbx_description
1 polymer ?
#
loop_
_entity_poly.entity_id
_entity_poly.type
_entity_poly.pdbx_seq_one_letter_code
_entity_poly.pdbx_strand_id
1 'polypeptide(L)'
;MEKEEEMDSQRGTVEECLKRALVAGKIRDRACREEVAALIEEGRADINVDPLLHAACSLDLTKYCADVAPGNGRQLMCLEGLARRDRADGVSLQEQCKTMLLARIDMFRNAEAL
;
A
#
# COMPACT_ATOMS: atom_id res chain seq x y z
N MET A 1 20.78 16.35 -7.59
CA MET A 1 19.47 15.71 -7.35
C MET A 1 19.56 14.17 -7.31
N GLU A 2 20.66 13.54 -7.73
CA GLU A 2 20.73 12.06 -7.85
C GLU A 2 21.01 11.29 -6.55
N LYS A 3 21.34 11.96 -5.43
CA LYS A 3 21.69 11.29 -4.16
C LYS A 3 20.51 11.01 -3.22
N GLU A 4 19.37 11.67 -3.41
CA GLU A 4 18.20 11.52 -2.52
C GLU A 4 17.36 10.30 -2.91
N GLU A 5 17.26 9.99 -4.21
CA GLU A 5 16.48 8.86 -4.73
C GLU A 5 17.08 7.48 -4.35
N GLU A 6 18.41 7.34 -4.29
CA GLU A 6 19.04 6.07 -3.87
C GLU A 6 18.85 5.78 -2.38
N MET A 7 18.84 6.81 -1.52
CA MET A 7 18.69 6.64 -0.08
C MET A 7 17.23 6.41 0.33
N ASP A 8 16.28 6.98 -0.42
CA ASP A 8 14.84 6.70 -0.30
C ASP A 8 14.52 5.24 -0.70
N SER A 9 15.15 4.74 -1.77
CA SER A 9 15.00 3.34 -2.19
C SER A 9 15.47 2.34 -1.11
N GLN A 10 16.55 2.64 -0.39
CA GLN A 10 17.04 1.79 0.70
C GLN A 10 16.12 1.83 1.92
N ARG A 11 15.58 2.99 2.29
CA ARG A 11 14.60 3.11 3.38
C ARG A 11 13.30 2.36 3.06
N GLY A 12 12.78 2.52 1.84
CA GLY A 12 11.62 1.78 1.36
C GLY A 12 11.82 0.26 1.42
N THR A 13 13.03 -0.24 1.18
CA THR A 13 13.32 -1.69 1.31
C THR A 13 13.33 -2.20 2.76
N VAL A 14 13.82 -1.39 3.71
CA VAL A 14 13.83 -1.74 5.14
C VAL A 14 12.41 -1.72 5.70
N GLU A 15 11.65 -0.67 5.38
CA GLU A 15 10.25 -0.57 5.73
C GLU A 15 9.44 -1.74 5.18
N GLU A 16 9.61 -2.08 3.89
CA GLU A 16 8.95 -3.22 3.26
C GLU A 16 9.28 -4.54 3.98
N CYS A 17 10.54 -4.70 4.41
CA CYS A 17 10.97 -5.85 5.20
C CYS A 17 10.29 -5.91 6.57
N LEU A 18 10.20 -4.78 7.28
CA LEU A 18 9.55 -4.68 8.59
C LEU A 18 8.05 -4.98 8.49
N LYS A 19 7.35 -4.41 7.50
CA LYS A 19 5.93 -4.67 7.23
C LYS A 19 5.67 -6.17 7.04
N ARG A 20 6.50 -6.85 6.23
CA ARG A 20 6.43 -8.31 6.03
C ARG A 20 6.76 -9.11 7.28
N ALA A 21 7.75 -8.66 8.07
CA ALA A 21 8.12 -9.32 9.31
C ALA A 21 7.01 -9.23 10.36
N LEU A 22 6.26 -8.12 10.40
CA LEU A 22 5.10 -7.97 11.26
C LEU A 22 4.00 -8.98 10.91
N VAL A 23 3.55 -8.99 9.64
CA VAL A 23 2.50 -9.93 9.17
C VAL A 23 2.92 -11.38 9.32
N ALA A 24 4.21 -11.69 9.13
CA ALA A 24 4.74 -13.04 9.34
C ALA A 24 4.92 -13.42 10.83
N GLY A 25 4.54 -12.56 11.79
CA GLY A 25 4.68 -12.81 13.22
C GLY A 25 6.13 -12.93 13.71
N LYS A 26 7.09 -12.37 12.96
CA LYS A 26 8.53 -12.47 13.27
C LYS A 26 9.00 -11.43 14.28
N ILE A 27 8.24 -10.35 14.48
CA ILE A 27 8.56 -9.28 15.44
C ILE A 27 8.05 -9.68 16.83
N ARG A 28 8.99 -9.99 17.74
CA ARG A 28 8.67 -10.46 19.09
C ARG A 28 8.39 -9.34 20.08
N ASP A 29 9.12 -8.23 19.95
CA ASP A 29 8.97 -7.08 20.83
C ASP A 29 7.63 -6.38 20.59
N ARG A 30 6.89 -6.10 21.67
CA ARG A 30 5.53 -5.55 21.57
C ARG A 30 5.54 -4.11 21.09
N ALA A 31 6.42 -3.27 21.63
CA ALA A 31 6.52 -1.87 21.21
C ALA A 31 6.93 -1.78 19.73
N CYS A 32 7.88 -2.60 19.29
CA CYS A 32 8.25 -2.69 17.88
C CYS A 32 7.08 -3.11 16.98
N ARG A 33 6.21 -4.03 17.43
CA ARG A 33 5.00 -4.37 16.67
C ARG A 33 4.04 -3.19 16.55
N GLU A 34 3.80 -2.48 17.65
CA GLU A 34 2.90 -1.31 17.69
C GLU A 34 3.41 -0.20 16.75
N GLU A 35 4.71 0.09 16.75
CA GLU A 35 5.31 1.11 15.85
C GLU A 35 5.25 0.69 14.38
N VAL A 36 5.54 -0.58 14.06
CA VAL A 36 5.46 -1.06 12.67
C VAL A 36 4.00 -1.15 12.20
N ALA A 37 3.05 -1.43 13.10
CA ALA A 37 1.63 -1.36 12.81
C ALA A 37 1.18 0.08 12.53
N ALA A 38 1.61 1.05 13.34
CA ALA A 38 1.34 2.47 13.09
C ALA A 38 1.86 2.92 11.71
N LEU A 39 3.08 2.51 11.35
CA LEU A 39 3.65 2.79 10.02
C LEU A 39 2.83 2.17 8.87
N ILE A 40 2.26 0.99 9.09
CA ILE A 40 1.33 0.37 8.12
C ILE A 40 0.05 1.20 8.03
N GLU A 41 -0.53 1.60 9.16
CA GLU A 41 -1.77 2.37 9.22
C GLU A 41 -1.65 3.75 8.57
N GLU A 42 -0.51 4.43 8.74
CA GLU A 42 -0.23 5.71 8.07
C GLU A 42 -0.31 5.61 6.54
N GLY A 43 0.07 4.46 5.98
CA GLY A 43 -0.03 4.17 4.54
C GLY A 43 -1.48 4.14 4.01
N ARG A 44 -2.49 4.05 4.88
CA ARG A 44 -3.91 4.11 4.47
C ARG A 44 -4.38 5.51 4.17
N ALA A 45 -3.65 6.53 4.62
CA ALA A 45 -4.07 7.92 4.50
C ALA A 45 -4.10 8.41 3.05
N ASP A 46 -3.19 7.91 2.20
CA ASP A 46 -3.12 8.24 0.78
C ASP A 46 -2.25 7.21 0.06
N ILE A 47 -2.57 6.87 -1.19
CA ILE A 47 -1.71 6.01 -2.00
C ILE A 47 -0.31 6.62 -2.22
N ASN A 48 -0.19 7.95 -2.19
CA ASN A 48 1.08 8.66 -2.33
C ASN A 48 2.01 8.50 -1.11
N VAL A 49 1.49 8.04 0.04
CA VAL A 49 2.31 7.71 1.22
C VAL A 49 3.11 6.42 0.99
N ASP A 50 2.68 5.57 0.05
CA ASP A 50 3.39 4.36 -0.35
C ASP A 50 3.87 4.45 -1.81
N PRO A 51 5.08 4.96 -2.06
CA PRO A 51 5.62 5.13 -3.41
C PRO A 51 5.67 3.84 -4.22
N LEU A 52 5.86 2.68 -3.57
CA LEU A 52 5.89 1.38 -4.25
C LEU A 52 4.50 0.99 -4.75
N LEU A 53 3.47 1.15 -3.91
CA LEU A 53 2.09 0.93 -4.31
C LEU A 53 1.63 1.94 -5.37
N HIS A 54 1.97 3.22 -5.19
CA HIS A 54 1.65 4.25 -6.17
C HIS A 54 2.27 3.94 -7.54
N ALA A 55 3.56 3.57 -7.58
CA ALA A 55 4.22 3.18 -8.82
C ALA A 55 3.50 1.99 -9.49
N ALA A 56 3.17 0.97 -8.71
CA ALA A 56 2.47 -0.23 -9.16
C ALA A 56 1.08 0.05 -9.75
N CYS A 57 0.38 1.02 -9.17
CA CYS A 57 -1.01 1.34 -9.49
C CYS A 57 -1.19 2.62 -10.32
N SER A 58 -0.11 3.32 -10.67
CA SER A 58 -0.15 4.64 -11.32
C SER A 58 -1.02 4.68 -12.58
N LEU A 59 -0.91 3.66 -13.44
CA LEU A 59 -1.70 3.53 -14.66
C LEU A 59 -3.18 3.26 -14.36
N ASP A 60 -3.46 2.36 -13.42
CA ASP A 60 -4.84 2.04 -13.03
C ASP A 60 -5.52 3.21 -12.31
N LEU A 61 -4.76 3.94 -11.47
CA LEU A 61 -5.21 5.13 -10.77
C LEU A 61 -5.61 6.21 -11.76
N THR A 62 -4.76 6.48 -12.75
CA THR A 62 -5.04 7.46 -13.82
C THR A 62 -6.22 7.02 -14.69
N LYS A 63 -6.35 5.71 -14.95
CA LYS A 63 -7.39 5.18 -15.84
C LYS A 63 -8.77 5.13 -15.19
N TYR A 64 -8.84 4.77 -13.91
CA TYR A 64 -10.11 4.44 -13.26
C TYR A 64 -10.49 5.34 -12.08
N CYS A 65 -9.52 6.05 -11.49
CA CYS A 65 -9.72 6.83 -10.28
C CYS A 65 -9.19 8.29 -10.40
N ALA A 66 -8.99 8.80 -11.61
CA ALA A 66 -8.44 10.14 -11.84
C ALA A 66 -9.32 11.27 -11.26
N ASP A 67 -10.64 11.10 -11.26
CA ASP A 67 -11.58 12.07 -10.70
C ASP A 67 -11.68 11.98 -9.15
N VAL A 68 -11.02 10.99 -8.54
CA VAL A 68 -11.02 10.82 -7.09
C VAL A 68 -9.93 11.70 -6.48
N ALA A 69 -10.34 12.68 -5.69
CA ALA A 69 -9.41 13.58 -5.02
C ALA A 69 -8.44 12.81 -4.08
N PRO A 70 -7.14 13.14 -4.09
CA PRO A 70 -6.14 12.51 -3.23
C PRO A 70 -6.41 12.78 -1.74
N GLY A 71 -5.83 11.96 -0.88
CA GLY A 71 -5.95 12.02 0.57
C GLY A 71 -7.15 11.28 1.14
N ASN A 72 -7.12 11.07 2.46
CA ASN A 72 -8.14 10.34 3.24
C ASN A 72 -8.44 8.94 2.69
N GLY A 73 -7.47 8.27 2.08
CA GLY A 73 -7.58 6.92 1.53
C GLY A 73 -8.56 6.79 0.37
N ARG A 74 -9.09 7.88 -0.20
CA ARG A 74 -10.16 7.82 -1.22
C ARG A 74 -9.73 7.07 -2.47
N GLN A 75 -8.52 7.34 -2.93
CA GLN A 75 -7.95 6.67 -4.11
C GLN A 75 -7.66 5.19 -3.84
N LEU A 76 -7.22 4.82 -2.64
CA LEU A 76 -7.07 3.43 -2.22
C LEU A 76 -8.42 2.70 -2.20
N MET A 77 -9.46 3.31 -1.63
CA MET A 77 -10.81 2.75 -1.62
C MET A 77 -11.37 2.55 -3.03
N CYS A 78 -11.10 3.48 -3.96
CA CYS A 78 -11.47 3.33 -5.36
C CYS A 78 -10.83 2.09 -5.98
N LEU A 79 -9.50 1.97 -5.89
CA LEU A 79 -8.76 0.83 -6.43
C LEU A 79 -9.16 -0.49 -5.75
N GLU A 80 -9.38 -0.49 -4.44
CA GLU A 80 -9.84 -1.66 -3.70
C GLU A 80 -11.21 -2.15 -4.19
N GLY A 81 -12.13 -1.22 -4.42
CA GLY A 81 -13.44 -1.52 -4.99
C GLY A 81 -13.35 -2.12 -6.40
N LEU A 82 -12.35 -1.73 -7.19
CA LEU A 82 -12.08 -2.32 -8.51
C LEU A 82 -11.42 -3.70 -8.41
N ALA A 83 -10.47 -3.88 -7.48
CA ALA A 83 -9.78 -5.15 -7.28
C ALA A 83 -10.72 -6.27 -6.85
N ARG A 84 -11.77 -5.95 -6.08
CA ARG A 84 -12.81 -6.88 -5.61
C ARG A 84 -13.85 -7.21 -6.69
N ARG A 85 -14.06 -6.32 -7.66
CA ARG A 85 -15.01 -6.50 -8.77
C ARG A 85 -14.29 -7.17 -9.93
N ASP A 86 -14.12 -8.49 -9.85
CA ASP A 86 -13.39 -9.25 -10.88
C ASP A 86 -14.12 -9.14 -12.25
N ARG A 87 -13.55 -8.34 -13.16
CA ARG A 87 -14.04 -8.08 -14.53
C ARG A 87 -15.48 -7.57 -14.64
N ALA A 88 -15.97 -6.79 -13.67
CA ALA A 88 -17.21 -6.04 -13.88
C ALA A 88 -16.99 -4.97 -14.96
N ASP A 89 -17.89 -4.89 -15.94
CA ASP A 89 -17.96 -3.81 -16.95
C ASP A 89 -16.67 -3.61 -17.78
N GLY A 90 -15.88 -4.66 -17.97
CA GLY A 90 -14.60 -4.59 -18.71
C GLY A 90 -13.46 -3.91 -17.94
N VAL A 91 -13.64 -3.66 -16.65
CA VAL A 91 -12.61 -3.09 -15.79
C VAL A 91 -11.71 -4.20 -15.24
N SER A 92 -10.40 -4.07 -15.44
CA SER A 92 -9.39 -4.95 -14.90
C SER A 92 -8.18 -4.12 -14.53
N LEU A 93 -7.78 -4.20 -13.25
CA LEU A 93 -6.51 -3.64 -12.81
C LEU A 93 -5.34 -4.41 -13.43
N GLN A 94 -4.19 -3.78 -13.53
CA GLN A 94 -2.94 -4.45 -13.84
C GLN A 94 -2.59 -5.45 -12.74
N GLU A 95 -1.95 -6.56 -13.12
CA GLU A 95 -1.62 -7.65 -12.19
C GLU A 95 -0.71 -7.18 -11.04
N GLN A 96 0.25 -6.31 -11.35
CA GLN A 96 1.16 -5.72 -10.36
C GLN A 96 0.41 -4.85 -9.35
N CYS A 97 -0.48 -3.96 -9.82
CA CYS A 97 -1.31 -3.15 -8.95
C CYS A 97 -2.21 -4.03 -8.07
N LYS A 98 -2.94 -4.98 -8.68
CA LYS A 98 -3.86 -5.89 -7.97
C LYS A 98 -3.12 -6.66 -6.87
N THR A 99 -1.96 -7.24 -7.19
CA THR A 99 -1.17 -8.01 -6.23
C THR A 99 -0.67 -7.16 -5.07
N MET A 100 -0.06 -5.99 -5.35
CA MET A 100 0.45 -5.12 -4.29
C MET A 100 -0.67 -4.51 -3.45
N LEU A 101 -1.75 -4.05 -4.07
CA LEU A 101 -2.89 -3.48 -3.38
C LEU A 101 -3.54 -4.49 -2.42
N LEU A 102 -3.74 -5.73 -2.87
CA LEU A 102 -4.28 -6.79 -2.00
C LEU A 102 -3.33 -7.11 -0.85
N ALA A 103 -2.02 -7.13 -1.08
CA ALA A 103 -1.03 -7.30 -0.02
C ALA A 103 -1.09 -6.15 1.02
N ARG A 104 -1.28 -4.90 0.58
CA ARG A 104 -1.45 -3.75 1.49
C ARG A 104 -2.75 -3.83 2.29
N ILE A 105 -3.87 -4.18 1.64
CA ILE A 105 -5.15 -4.38 2.32
C ILE A 105 -5.05 -5.45 3.40
N ASP A 106 -4.32 -6.53 3.13
CA ASP A 106 -4.04 -7.56 4.13
C ASP A 106 -3.18 -7.01 5.28
N MET A 107 -2.10 -6.27 4.98
CA MET A 107 -1.27 -5.62 6.00
C MET A 107 -2.07 -4.69 6.92
N PHE A 108 -2.95 -3.85 6.36
CA PHE A 108 -3.81 -2.95 7.14
C PHE A 108 -4.72 -3.72 8.12
N ARG A 109 -5.36 -4.80 7.64
CA ARG A 109 -6.22 -5.64 8.51
C ARG A 109 -5.44 -6.32 9.64
N ASN A 110 -4.21 -6.75 9.36
CA ASN A 110 -3.35 -7.37 10.36
C ASN A 110 -2.85 -6.33 11.39
N ALA A 111 -2.60 -5.09 10.96
CA ALA A 111 -2.19 -4.00 11.84
C ALA A 111 -3.33 -3.54 12.77
N GLU A 112 -4.57 -3.47 12.29
CA GLU A 112 -5.76 -3.20 13.11
C GLU A 112 -6.01 -4.26 14.22
N ALA A 113 -5.46 -5.47 14.07
CA ALA A 113 -5.70 -6.60 14.96
C ALA A 113 -4.66 -6.77 16.09
N LEU A 114 -3.66 -5.88 16.17
CA LEU A 114 -2.58 -5.89 17.18
C LEU A 114 -2.95 -5.07 18.43
#